data_AF-A0A7X9ECV1-F1
#
_entry.id   AF-A0A7X9ECV1-F1
#
_cell.length_a   1.000
_cell.length_b   1.000
_cell.length_c   1.000
_cell.angle_alpha   90.00
_cell.angle_beta   90.00
_cell.angle_gamma   90.00
#
_symmetry.space_group_name_H-M   'P 1'
#
loop_
_entity.id
_entity.type
_entity.pdbx_description
1 polymer ?
#
loop_
_entity_poly.entity_id
_entity_poly.type
_entity_poly.pdbx_seq_one_letter_code
_entity_poly.pdbx_strand_id
1 'polypeptide(L)'
;MNCITSIPYLDENQLIKYLSAYDMQFLYQKTGFILEHYKDQLHLSEEFIDYCKSKIGKSTRYLMKESTKYNSQWRLVVPEDVFQTLEQGGMPLV
;
A
#
# COMPACT_ATOMS: atom_id res chain seq x y z
N MET A 1 8.33 -13.40 -5.00
CA MET A 1 7.08 -13.55 -5.79
C MET A 1 6.67 -12.15 -6.21
N ASN A 2 7.30 -11.61 -7.26
CA ASN A 2 7.13 -10.21 -7.69
C ASN A 2 5.93 -10.05 -8.63
N CYS A 3 4.76 -10.53 -8.20
CA CYS A 3 3.58 -10.51 -9.06
C CYS A 3 3.12 -9.09 -9.38
N ILE A 4 3.30 -8.14 -8.44
CA ILE A 4 2.90 -6.75 -8.64
C ILE A 4 3.68 -6.07 -9.75
N THR A 5 4.97 -6.40 -9.90
CA THR A 5 5.81 -5.80 -10.95
C THR A 5 5.54 -6.41 -12.33
N SER A 6 4.77 -7.50 -12.41
CA SER A 6 4.34 -8.12 -13.66
C SER A 6 3.00 -7.57 -14.18
N ILE A 7 2.32 -6.74 -13.38
CA ILE A 7 1.04 -6.14 -13.76
C ILE A 7 1.31 -4.88 -14.59
N PRO A 8 0.77 -4.77 -15.82
CA PRO A 8 1.01 -3.60 -16.68
C PRO A 8 0.17 -2.37 -16.31
N TYR A 9 -1.01 -2.57 -15.74
CA TYR A 9 -1.89 -1.50 -15.27
C TYR A 9 -2.94 -2.03 -14.29
N LEU A 10 -3.54 -1.14 -13.50
CA LEU A 10 -4.71 -1.43 -12.67
C LEU A 10 -5.88 -0.51 -13.02
N ASP A 11 -7.10 -1.03 -12.91
CA ASP A 11 -8.32 -0.22 -13.06
C ASP A 11 -8.67 0.43 -11.72
N GLU A 12 -8.51 1.75 -11.64
CA GLU A 12 -8.81 2.53 -10.44
C GLU A 12 -10.26 2.42 -9.99
N ASN A 13 -11.23 2.35 -10.92
CA ASN A 13 -12.63 2.24 -10.56
C ASN A 13 -12.90 0.92 -9.84
N GLN A 14 -12.22 -0.16 -10.27
CA GLN A 14 -12.32 -1.46 -9.61
C GLN A 14 -11.62 -1.44 -8.25
N LEU A 15 -10.45 -0.79 -8.12
CA LEU A 15 -9.79 -0.62 -6.83
C LEU A 15 -10.68 0.14 -5.84
N ILE A 16 -11.26 1.27 -6.28
CA ILE A 16 -12.19 2.08 -5.49
C ILE A 16 -13.41 1.26 -5.09
N LYS A 17 -14.00 0.53 -6.02
CA LYS A 17 -15.16 -0.34 -5.76
C LYS A 17 -14.86 -1.38 -4.67
N TYR A 18 -13.74 -2.09 -4.78
CA TYR A 18 -13.40 -3.13 -3.79
C TYR A 18 -13.02 -2.53 -2.43
N LEU A 19 -12.23 -1.45 -2.40
CA LEU A 19 -11.90 -0.76 -1.15
C LEU A 19 -13.17 -0.23 -0.46
N SER A 20 -14.08 0.37 -1.22
CA SER A 20 -15.37 0.88 -0.71
C SER A 20 -16.31 -0.22 -0.24
N ALA A 21 -16.24 -1.42 -0.82
CA ALA A 21 -17.07 -2.55 -0.39
C ALA A 21 -16.68 -3.07 1.01
N TYR A 22 -15.40 -3.00 1.37
CA TYR A 22 -14.94 -3.31 2.73
C TYR A 22 -15.06 -2.11 3.67
N ASP A 23 -14.81 -0.91 3.17
CA ASP A 23 -14.79 0.37 3.90
C ASP A 23 -13.96 0.35 5.19
N MET A 24 -12.86 -0.40 5.19
CA MET A 24 -11.97 -0.51 6.35
C MET A 24 -10.79 0.46 6.20
N GLN A 25 -10.70 1.44 7.10
CA GLN A 25 -9.64 2.47 7.08
C GLN A 25 -8.21 1.91 6.93
N PHE A 26 -7.92 0.76 7.56
CA PHE A 26 -6.59 0.15 7.48
C PHE A 26 -6.26 -0.41 6.09
N LEU A 27 -7.27 -0.79 5.29
CA LEU A 27 -7.07 -1.23 3.91
C LEU A 27 -6.64 -0.06 3.06
N TYR A 28 -7.31 1.09 3.15
CA TYR A 28 -6.88 2.31 2.46
C TYR A 28 -5.45 2.73 2.86
N GLN A 29 -5.08 2.61 4.14
CA GLN A 29 -3.71 2.86 4.59
C GLN A 29 -2.68 1.94 3.91
N LYS A 30 -2.89 0.62 3.98
CA LYS A 30 -1.94 -0.37 3.46
C LYS A 30 -1.89 -0.36 1.94
N THR A 31 -3.06 -0.36 1.29
CA THR A 31 -3.18 -0.35 -0.17
C THR A 31 -2.61 0.94 -0.74
N GLY A 32 -2.97 2.10 -0.18
CA GLY A 32 -2.43 3.38 -0.62
C GLY A 32 -0.91 3.46 -0.47
N PHE A 33 -0.36 3.00 0.66
CA PHE A 33 1.11 2.95 0.85
C PHE A 33 1.82 2.08 -0.20
N ILE A 34 1.32 0.88 -0.47
CA ILE A 34 1.94 -0.04 -1.44
C ILE A 34 1.79 0.53 -2.86
N LEU A 35 0.60 0.99 -3.23
CA LEU A 35 0.31 1.42 -4.59
C LEU A 35 0.91 2.80 -4.92
N GLU A 36 1.14 3.68 -3.95
CA GLU A 36 1.85 4.95 -4.18
C GLU A 36 3.28 4.70 -4.68
N HIS A 37 3.95 3.65 -4.20
CA HIS A 37 5.28 3.28 -4.67
C HIS A 37 5.28 2.76 -6.12
N TYR A 38 4.26 2.00 -6.50
CA TYR A 38 4.13 1.43 -7.85
C TYR A 38 3.25 2.29 -8.78
N LYS A 39 2.91 3.52 -8.40
CA LYS A 39 1.87 4.31 -9.10
C LYS A 39 2.18 4.52 -10.58
N ASP A 40 3.43 4.87 -10.89
CA ASP A 40 3.83 5.17 -12.27
C ASP A 40 3.85 3.89 -13.11
N GLN A 41 4.26 2.77 -12.50
CA GLN A 41 4.25 1.46 -13.15
C GLN A 41 2.83 0.98 -13.44
N LEU A 42 1.90 1.18 -12.50
CA LEU A 42 0.53 0.66 -12.57
C LEU A 42 -0.45 1.64 -13.22
N HIS A 43 0.05 2.79 -13.71
CA HIS A 43 -0.73 3.87 -14.30
C HIS A 43 -1.81 4.42 -13.35
N LEU A 44 -1.46 4.57 -12.08
CA LEU A 44 -2.32 5.16 -11.05
C LEU A 44 -2.10 6.67 -10.96
N SER A 45 -3.21 7.38 -10.92
CA SER A 45 -3.32 8.82 -10.78
C SER A 45 -3.00 9.29 -9.36
N GLU A 46 -2.66 10.57 -9.23
CA GLU A 46 -2.52 11.20 -7.92
C GLU A 46 -3.88 11.28 -7.21
N GLU A 47 -4.96 11.46 -7.97
CA GLU A 47 -6.34 11.47 -7.49
C GLU A 47 -6.72 10.17 -6.78
N PHE A 48 -6.28 9.00 -7.28
CA PHE A 48 -6.50 7.72 -6.60
C PHE A 48 -5.74 7.64 -5.26
N ILE A 49 -4.50 8.13 -5.22
CA ILE A 49 -3.70 8.17 -3.99
C ILE A 49 -4.34 9.11 -2.96
N ASP A 50 -4.81 10.28 -3.40
CA ASP A 50 -5.51 11.25 -2.57
C ASP A 50 -6.85 10.71 -2.09
N TYR A 51 -7.58 9.98 -2.93
CA TYR A 51 -8.77 9.24 -2.52
C TYR A 51 -8.44 8.29 -1.37
N CYS A 52 -7.38 7.49 -1.47
CA CYS A 52 -6.95 6.60 -0.39
C CYS A 52 -6.60 7.39 0.89
N LYS A 53 -5.82 8.48 0.77
CA LYS A 53 -5.46 9.35 1.91
C LYS A 53 -6.70 9.97 2.57
N SER A 54 -7.73 10.32 1.81
CA SER A 54 -8.98 10.87 2.35
C SER A 54 -9.75 9.88 3.23
N LYS A 55 -9.50 8.58 3.06
CA LYS A 55 -10.18 7.47 3.76
C LYS A 55 -9.41 6.92 4.95
N ILE A 56 -8.18 7.39 5.22
CA ILE A 56 -7.41 6.89 6.36
C ILE A 56 -7.84 7.51 7.69
N GLY A 57 -7.80 6.70 8.75
CA GLY A 57 -8.08 7.14 10.11
C GLY A 57 -6.91 7.80 10.82
N LYS A 58 -7.11 8.12 12.11
CA LYS A 58 -6.06 8.58 13.05
C LYS A 58 -5.20 7.46 13.62
N SER A 59 -5.60 6.23 13.34
CA SER A 59 -5.03 5.01 13.86
C SER A 59 -3.65 4.71 13.23
N THR A 60 -2.65 4.48 14.05
CA THR A 60 -1.38 3.87 13.61
C THR A 60 -1.60 2.38 13.35
N ARG A 61 -1.07 1.87 12.25
CA ARG A 61 -1.10 0.45 11.87
C ARG A 61 0.29 -0.06 11.55
N TYR A 62 0.46 -1.37 11.53
CA TYR A 62 1.69 -2.03 11.12
C TYR A 62 1.48 -2.66 9.77
N LEU A 63 2.39 -2.45 8.82
CA LEU A 63 2.36 -3.12 7.52
C LEU A 63 2.60 -4.62 7.68
N MET A 64 3.64 -4.98 8.42
CA MET A 64 4.05 -6.34 8.79
C MET A 64 4.35 -6.39 10.29
N LYS A 65 4.40 -7.59 10.87
CA LYS A 65 4.67 -7.76 12.31
C LYS A 65 6.03 -7.17 12.72
N GLU A 66 7.05 -7.37 11.89
CA GLU A 66 8.43 -6.92 12.13
C GLU A 66 8.70 -5.48 11.64
N SER A 67 7.66 -4.71 11.31
CA SER A 67 7.82 -3.31 10.93
C SER A 67 8.33 -2.46 12.11
N THR A 68 9.35 -1.63 11.86
CA THR A 68 9.97 -0.77 12.88
C THR A 68 9.93 0.73 12.57
N LYS A 69 9.83 1.11 11.29
CA LYS A 69 9.94 2.51 10.85
C LYS A 69 8.58 3.16 10.66
N TYR A 70 8.32 4.28 11.32
CA TYR A 70 7.06 5.01 11.16
C TYR A 70 7.04 5.88 9.89
N ASN A 71 6.04 5.66 9.04
CA ASN A 71 5.66 6.52 7.92
C ASN A 71 4.47 7.39 8.33
N SER A 72 4.71 8.70 8.45
CA SER A 72 3.70 9.66 8.90
C SER A 72 2.61 9.95 7.87
N GLN A 73 2.94 9.87 6.57
CA GLN A 73 1.99 10.11 5.47
C GLN A 73 0.83 9.11 5.51
N TRP A 74 1.13 7.84 5.76
CA TRP A 74 0.14 6.77 5.80
C TRP A 74 -0.23 6.29 7.20
N ARG A 75 0.40 6.88 8.24
CA ARG A 75 0.27 6.45 9.64
C ARG A 75 0.51 4.93 9.80
N LEU A 76 1.55 4.46 9.12
CA LEU A 76 1.92 3.04 9.05
C LEU A 76 3.34 2.85 9.57
N VAL A 77 3.54 1.86 10.41
CA VAL A 77 4.86 1.32 10.71
C VAL A 77 5.21 0.31 9.63
N VAL A 78 6.32 0.53 8.94
CA VAL A 78 6.80 -0.25 7.78
C VAL A 78 8.20 -0.82 8.06
N PRO A 79 8.62 -1.90 7.38
CA PRO A 79 10.02 -2.33 7.39
C PRO A 79 10.94 -1.24 6.80
N GLU A 80 12.21 -1.18 7.22
CA GLU A 80 13.16 -0.17 6.72
C GLU A 80 13.35 -0.24 5.21
N ASP A 81 13.51 -1.45 4.66
CA ASP A 81 13.72 -1.73 3.24
C ASP A 81 12.54 -2.47 2.61
N VAL A 82 11.33 -2.01 2.91
CA VAL A 82 10.09 -2.70 2.54
C VAL A 82 10.02 -3.06 1.05
N PHE A 83 10.33 -2.13 0.15
CA PHE A 83 10.21 -2.37 -1.29
C PHE A 83 11.37 -3.20 -1.85
N GLN A 84 12.59 -3.07 -1.30
CA GLN A 84 13.69 -3.96 -1.65
C GLN A 84 13.37 -5.41 -1.24
N THR A 85 12.78 -5.60 -0.06
CA THR A 85 12.34 -6.91 0.45
C THR A 85 11.22 -7.49 -0.43
N LEU A 86 10.25 -6.67 -0.83
CA LEU A 86 9.14 -7.07 -1.70
C LEU A 86 9.63 -7.47 -3.10
N GLU A 87 10.64 -6.80 -3.62
CA GLU A 87 11.26 -7.07 -4.93
C GLU A 87 12.27 -8.23 -4.91
N GLN A 88 12.87 -8.54 -3.77
CA GLN A 88 13.80 -9.67 -3.65
C GLN A 88 13.09 -10.98 -3.26
N GLY A 89 11.79 -10.93 -2.95
CA GLY A 89 10.93 -12.10 -2.89
C GLY A 89 11.09 -12.99 -1.66
N GLY A 90 11.60 -12.50 -0.54
CA GLY A 90 11.76 -13.30 0.69
C GLY A 90 11.46 -12.52 1.96
N MET A 91 10.56 -13.05 2.80
CA MET A 91 10.53 -12.71 4.22
C MET A 91 11.76 -13.34 4.88
N PRO A 92 12.53 -12.63 5.73
CA PRO A 92 13.26 -13.30 6.79
C PRO A 92 12.20 -13.80 7.79
N LEU A 93 12.02 -15.11 7.86
CA LEU A 93 11.36 -15.75 8.99
C LEU A 93 12.33 -15.70 10.17
N VAL A 94 11.93 -15.02 11.24
CA VAL A 94 12.42 -15.30 12.59
C VAL A 94 11.21 -15.54 13.48
#